data_AF-A0A6B3F3D7-F1
#
_entry.id   AF-A0A6B3F3D7-F1
#
_cell.length_a   1.000
_cell.length_b   1.000
_cell.length_c   1.000
_cell.angle_alpha   90.00
_cell.angle_beta   90.00
_cell.angle_gamma   90.00
#
_symmetry.space_group_name_H-M   'P 1'
#
loop_
_entity.id
_entity.type
_entity.pdbx_description
1 polymer ?
#
loop_
_entity_poly.entity_id
_entity_poly.type
_entity_poly.pdbx_seq_one_letter_code
_entity_poly.pdbx_strand_id
1 'polypeptide(L)' 'LGVGVKPPSSSWGQMLSSALSYYETDPMYMVVPGVAIFVTVLSFNLLGDGVRDALDPRGSR' A
#
# COMPACT_ATOMS: atom_id res chain seq x y z
N LEU A 1 15.50 19.27 1.55
CA LEU A 1 14.10 19.11 1.12
C LEU A 1 13.45 18.05 2.00
N GLY A 2 13.06 18.45 3.22
CA GLY A 2 12.35 17.60 4.18
C GLY A 2 10.86 17.55 3.86
N VAL A 3 10.53 16.98 2.70
CA VAL A 3 9.15 16.76 2.25
C VAL A 3 8.75 15.36 2.68
N GLY A 4 8.29 15.27 3.92
CA GLY A 4 7.85 14.03 4.53
C GLY A 4 6.95 14.33 5.71
N VAL A 5 6.08 13.39 6.03
CA VAL A 5 5.23 13.41 7.21
C VAL A 5 6.16 13.51 8.44
N LYS A 6 6.09 14.61 9.19
CA LYS A 6 6.99 14.85 10.33
C LYS A 6 6.41 14.13 11.57
N PRO A 7 7.22 13.46 12.40
CA PRO A 7 6.75 12.99 13.71
C PRO A 7 6.05 14.15 14.45
N PRO A 8 4.89 13.96 15.09
CA PRO A 8 4.23 12.69 15.46
C PRO A 8 3.24 12.15 14.43
N SER A 9 3.11 12.75 13.25
CA SER A 9 2.12 12.29 12.27
C SER A 9 2.47 10.88 11.74
N SER A 10 1.51 9.97 11.84
CA SER A 10 1.65 8.59 11.39
C SER A 10 1.36 8.51 9.89
N SER A 11 2.31 7.96 9.12
CA SER A 11 2.08 7.53 7.75
C SER A 11 2.49 6.08 7.58
N TRP A 12 1.81 5.34 6.69
CA TRP A 12 2.08 3.90 6.49
C TRP A 12 3.53 3.63 6.07
N GLY A 13 4.11 4.48 5.23
CA GLY A 13 5.53 4.38 4.83
C GLY A 13 6.50 4.67 5.98
N GLN A 14 6.18 5.63 6.84
CA GLN A 14 7.01 5.92 8.02
C GLN A 14 6.89 4.80 9.07
N MET A 15 5.71 4.20 9.24
CA MET A 15 5.54 3.04 10.12
C MET A 15 6.36 1.84 9.64
N LEU A 16 6.41 1.57 8.34
CA LEU A 16 7.29 0.55 7.75
C LEU A 16 8.78 0.84 7.98
N SER A 17 9.20 2.10 7.77
CA SER A 17 10.59 2.53 8.01
C SER A 17 11.00 2.34 9.48
N SER A 18 10.13 2.70 10.42
CA SER A 18 10.36 2.50 11.85
C SER A 18 10.27 1.03 12.27
N ALA A 19 9.43 0.21 11.62
CA ALA A 19 9.28 -1.21 11.94
C ALA A 19 10.57 -2.01 11.71
N LEU A 20 11.47 -1.56 10.81
CA LEU A 20 12.78 -2.18 10.62
C LEU A 20 13.62 -2.21 11.92
N SER A 21 13.48 -1.20 12.77
CA SER A 21 14.17 -1.14 14.06
C SER A 21 13.56 -2.06 15.12
N TYR A 22 12.29 -2.44 14.95
CA TYR A 22 11.54 -3.31 15.88
C TYR A 22 11.39 -4.73 15.37
N TYR A 23 11.87 -5.04 14.16
CA TYR A 23 11.65 -6.33 13.51
C TYR A 23 12.12 -7.53 14.35
N GLU A 24 13.24 -7.39 15.07
CA GLU A 24 13.74 -8.46 15.95
C GLU A 24 12.91 -8.64 17.23
N THR A 25 12.18 -7.60 17.66
CA THR A 25 11.44 -7.59 18.93
C THR A 25 9.95 -7.86 18.74
N ASP A 26 9.35 -7.25 17.72
CA ASP A 26 7.94 -7.39 17.37
C ASP A 26 7.76 -7.33 15.84
N PRO A 27 7.81 -8.49 15.16
CA PRO A 27 7.63 -8.54 13.71
C PRO A 27 6.19 -8.17 13.28
N MET A 28 5.19 -8.21 14.17
CA MET A 28 3.82 -7.80 13.81
C MET A 28 3.69 -6.30 13.58
N TYR A 29 4.61 -5.51 14.13
CA TYR A 29 4.69 -4.06 13.91
C TYR A 29 4.91 -3.70 12.43
N MET A 30 5.51 -4.60 11.65
CA MET A 30 5.70 -4.46 10.20
C MET A 30 4.48 -4.92 9.39
N VAL A 31 3.75 -5.92 9.89
CA VAL A 31 2.67 -6.59 9.14
C VAL A 31 1.49 -5.66 8.90
N VAL A 32 1.08 -4.89 9.90
CA VAL A 32 -0.09 -4.01 9.80
C VAL A 32 0.02 -2.98 8.66
N PRO A 33 1.07 -2.11 8.62
CA PRO A 33 1.24 -1.17 7.50
C PRO A 33 1.52 -1.89 6.17
N GLY A 34 2.19 -3.05 6.19
CA GLY A 34 2.45 -3.86 4.99
C GLY A 34 1.16 -4.38 4.33
N VAL A 35 0.25 -4.95 5.12
CA VAL A 35 -1.04 -5.47 4.63
C VAL A 35 -1.94 -4.33 4.15
N ALA A 36 -1.97 -3.19 4.85
CA ALA A 36 -2.76 -2.03 4.44
C ALA A 36 -2.34 -1.53 3.05
N ILE A 37 -1.03 -1.40 2.80
CA ILE A 37 -0.50 -1.03 1.49
C ILE A 37 -0.83 -2.11 0.46
N PHE A 38 -0.60 -3.39 0.79
CA PHE A 38 -0.86 -4.51 -0.12
C PHE A 38 -2.32 -4.53 -0.60
N VAL A 39 -3.28 -4.44 0.32
CA VAL A 39 -4.71 -4.42 -0.01
C VAL A 39 -5.06 -3.21 -0.85
N THR A 40 -4.49 -2.05 -0.54
CA THR A 40 -4.74 -0.81 -1.32
C THR A 40 -4.25 -0.96 -2.75
N VAL A 41 -3.01 -1.43 -2.94
CA VAL A 41 -2.41 -1.65 -4.27
C VAL A 41 -3.16 -2.74 -5.02
N LEU A 42 -3.55 -3.83 -4.36
CA LEU A 42 -4.33 -4.89 -4.97
C LEU A 42 -5.70 -4.37 -5.44
N SER A 43 -6.39 -3.61 -4.61
CA SER A 43 -7.70 -3.03 -4.95
C SER A 43 -7.61 -2.10 -6.15
N PHE A 44 -6.59 -1.25 -6.22
CA PHE A 44 -6.38 -0.37 -7.37
C PHE A 44 -5.98 -1.13 -8.64
N ASN A 45 -5.17 -2.19 -8.54
CA ASN A 45 -4.85 -3.03 -9.70
C ASN A 45 -6.11 -3.71 -10.24
N LEU A 46 -6.88 -4.38 -9.38
CA LEU A 46 -8.12 -5.06 -9.77
C LEU A 46 -9.17 -4.09 -10.30
N LEU A 47 -9.28 -2.89 -9.70
CA LEU A 47 -10.15 -1.84 -10.22
C LEU A 47 -9.71 -1.38 -11.61
N GLY A 48 -8.40 -1.20 -11.83
CA GLY A 48 -7.84 -0.85 -13.12
C GLY A 48 -8.13 -1.91 -14.18
N ASP A 49 -7.99 -3.18 -13.83
CA ASP A 49 -8.31 -4.31 -14.70
C ASP A 49 -9.81 -4.36 -15.00
N GLY A 50 -10.68 -4.19 -14.00
CA GLY A 50 -12.13 -4.15 -14.20
C GLY A 50 -12.60 -2.97 -15.05
N VAL A 51 -11.98 -1.79 -14.88
CA VAL A 51 -12.24 -0.62 -15.75
C VAL A 51 -11.74 -0.88 -17.16
N ARG A 52 -10.56 -1.49 -17.32
CA ARG A 52 -10.01 -1.86 -18.62
C ARG A 52 -10.91 -2.85 -19.35
N ASP A 53 -11.36 -3.90 -18.68
CA ASP A 53 -12.27 -4.91 -19.25
C ASP A 53 -13.62 -4.30 -19.63
N ALA A 54 -14.15 -3.39 -18.81
CA ALA A 54 -15.40 -2.68 -19.13
C ALA A 54 -15.26 -1.71 -20.30
N LEU A 55 -14.06 -1.18 -20.55
CA LEU A 55 -13.76 -0.22 -21.62
C LEU A 55 -13.14 -0.85 -22.87
N ASP A 56 -12.69 -2.11 -22.83
CA ASP A 56 -12.10 -2.81 -23.98
C ASP A 56 -13.21 -3.25 -24.95
N PRO A 57 -13.36 -2.62 -26.13
CA PRO A 57 -14.47 -2.88 -27.05
C PRO A 57 -14.27 -4.17 -27.88
N ARG A 58 -13.25 -4.98 -27.56
CA ARG A 58 -12.83 -6.16 -28.34
C ARG A 58 -13.77 -7.38 -28.22
N GLY A 59 -14.86 -7.29 -27.47
CA GLY A 59 -15.91 -8.31 -27.39
C GLY A 59 -16.99 -8.21 -28.47
N SER A 60 -17.05 -7.14 -29.26
CA SER A 60 -18.06 -7.02 -30.33
C SER A 60 -17.57 -7.64 -31.64
N ARG A 61 -17.61 -8.97 -31.74
CA ARG A 61 -17.67 -9.66 -33.03
C ARG A 61 -19.05 -10.27 -33.22
#